data_AF-H3NH93-F1
#
_entry.id   AF-H3NH93-F1
#
_cell.length_a   1.000
_cell.length_b   1.000
_cell.length_c   1.000
_cell.angle_alpha   90.00
_cell.angle_beta   90.00
_cell.angle_gamma   90.00
#
_symmetry.space_group_name_H-M   'P 1'
#
loop_
_entity.id
_entity.type
_entity.pdbx_description
1 polymer ?
#
loop_
_entity_poly.entity_id
_entity_poly.type
_entity_poly.pdbx_seq_one_letter_code
_entity_poly.pdbx_strand_id
1 'polypeptide(L)'
;MTKKRVVHYINQFYAGIGGEEKADTKPFKEDGPKGPGVGLNGAIAENAEIVGTVVCGDSYFNENPEAIDEVIEMIKSFDPELVIAGPAFNAGRYGVAAGAVATAVMERLGIPAVTGMYEENPGVDMYRKVPYIVQTGNSAATMRKALPAMANVVNKIIKGEDLNPAEDGYYERHRRNFFAEERGSKRAVDMLIKKLAGEEYATEYPMPDFDNVEPGKPIADLSKAKIAIVTSGGIVPHGNPDHIESSSASKYGRYDITGVDDLKEGEYETAHGGHDPIYANEDADRVIPVDVLREKERNGEIGSLHNFFYSTVGNGTAVASAKAYAAEIAKDLQEHDVDAVILTST
;
A
#
# COMPACT_ATOMS: atom_id res chain seq x y z
N MET A 1 16.31 39.69 -2.77
CA MET A 1 15.14 38.79 -2.89
C MET A 1 14.85 38.25 -1.51
N THR A 2 13.59 38.20 -1.09
CA THR A 2 13.20 37.56 0.18
C THR A 2 13.47 36.07 0.07
N LYS A 3 14.09 35.46 1.08
CA LYS A 3 14.32 34.01 1.10
C LYS A 3 13.00 33.27 1.23
N LYS A 4 12.88 32.16 0.51
CA LYS A 4 11.74 31.25 0.64
C LYS A 4 11.69 30.65 2.03
N ARG A 5 10.48 30.62 2.59
CA ARG A 5 10.23 30.16 3.97
C ARG A 5 9.97 28.66 3.96
N VAL A 6 10.85 27.90 4.61
CA VAL A 6 10.71 26.44 4.75
C VAL A 6 10.36 26.11 6.19
N VAL A 7 9.41 25.19 6.38
CA VAL A 7 9.12 24.63 7.71
C VAL A 7 9.54 23.17 7.75
N HIS A 8 10.13 22.76 8.87
CA HIS A 8 10.59 21.40 9.08
C HIS A 8 9.72 20.69 10.12
N TYR A 9 9.11 19.56 9.76
CA TYR A 9 8.42 18.69 10.70
C TYR A 9 9.33 17.53 11.12
N ILE A 10 9.50 17.35 12.44
CA ILE A 10 10.29 16.26 13.02
C ILE A 10 9.61 15.59 14.22
N ASN A 11 10.07 14.40 14.59
CA ASN A 11 9.62 13.73 15.81
C ASN A 11 10.41 14.13 17.07
N GLN A 12 9.99 13.60 18.21
CA GLN A 12 10.61 13.81 19.52
C GLN A 12 12.10 13.44 19.55
N PHE A 13 12.50 12.37 18.86
CA PHE A 13 13.87 11.91 18.84
C PHE A 13 14.78 12.91 18.13
N TYR A 14 14.38 13.35 16.94
CA TYR A 14 15.15 14.33 16.17
C TYR A 14 15.10 15.73 16.76
N ALA A 15 14.05 16.06 17.52
CA ALA A 15 14.00 17.28 18.30
C ALA A 15 14.95 17.27 19.51
N GLY A 16 15.52 16.11 19.86
CA GLY A 16 16.45 15.96 20.99
C GLY A 16 15.77 16.01 22.36
N ILE A 17 14.45 15.76 22.41
CA ILE A 17 13.68 15.82 23.67
C ILE A 17 13.53 14.46 24.36
N GLY A 18 13.74 13.36 23.64
CA GLY A 18 13.69 11.98 24.16
C GLY A 18 13.37 10.95 23.08
N GLY A 19 13.44 9.67 23.43
CA GLY A 19 13.09 8.54 22.56
C GLY A 19 11.65 8.08 22.75
N GLU A 20 11.49 6.80 23.07
CA GLU A 20 10.17 6.16 23.27
C GLU A 20 9.42 6.75 24.47
N GLU A 21 10.15 7.13 25.53
CA GLU A 21 9.61 7.72 26.74
C GLU A 21 8.98 9.10 26.53
N LYS A 22 9.22 9.71 25.37
CA LYS A 22 8.63 10.98 24.94
C LYS A 22 7.78 10.85 23.67
N ALA A 23 7.43 9.64 23.24
CA ALA A 23 6.62 9.44 22.04
C ALA A 23 5.16 9.96 22.17
N ASP A 24 4.68 10.20 23.39
CA ASP A 24 3.41 10.88 23.73
C ASP A 24 3.51 12.43 23.73
N THR A 25 4.61 13.01 23.24
CA THR A 25 4.73 14.47 23.26
C THR A 25 3.73 15.14 22.33
N LYS A 26 2.87 16.01 22.88
CA LYS A 26 1.94 16.86 22.11
C LYS A 26 2.67 17.72 21.08
N PRO A 27 2.02 18.10 19.97
CA PRO A 27 2.60 19.02 19.00
C PRO A 27 3.08 20.31 19.65
N PHE A 28 4.26 20.78 19.25
CA PHE A 28 4.73 22.12 19.56
C PHE A 28 5.62 22.64 18.43
N LYS A 29 5.92 23.94 18.46
CA LYS A 29 6.76 24.59 17.46
C LYS A 29 7.90 25.37 18.08
N GLU A 30 9.01 25.45 17.35
CA GLU A 30 10.17 26.25 17.70
C GLU A 30 10.63 27.07 16.50
N ASP A 31 11.22 28.23 16.76
CA ASP A 31 11.79 29.09 15.71
C ASP A 31 13.10 28.50 15.18
N GLY A 32 13.29 28.58 13.86
CA GLY A 32 14.52 28.15 13.19
C GLY A 32 14.70 26.63 13.06
N PRO A 33 15.87 26.19 12.55
CA PRO A 33 16.17 24.79 12.31
C PRO A 33 16.56 24.04 13.59
N LYS A 34 16.03 22.83 13.75
CA LYS A 34 16.37 21.89 14.84
C LYS A 34 16.74 20.51 14.30
N GLY A 35 17.59 19.79 15.03
CA GLY A 35 18.00 18.43 14.68
C GLY A 35 18.52 18.30 13.24
N PRO A 36 17.97 17.40 12.40
CA PRO A 36 18.37 17.26 11.00
C PRO A 36 18.11 18.53 10.17
N GLY A 37 17.23 19.42 10.63
CA GLY A 37 16.97 20.71 10.01
C GLY A 37 18.19 21.61 9.94
N VAL A 38 19.14 21.49 10.87
CA VAL A 38 20.39 22.27 10.81
C VAL A 38 21.22 21.87 9.60
N GLY A 39 21.32 20.57 9.32
CA GLY A 39 22.02 20.05 8.16
C GLY A 39 21.28 20.37 6.85
N LEU A 40 19.95 20.27 6.84
CA LEU A 40 19.13 20.65 5.69
C LEU A 40 19.25 22.14 5.38
N ASN A 41 19.20 23.02 6.39
CA ASN A 41 19.29 24.46 6.20
C ASN A 41 20.62 24.89 5.57
N GLY A 42 21.70 24.14 5.80
CA GLY A 42 22.99 24.35 5.14
C GLY A 42 23.10 23.74 3.73
N ALA A 43 22.20 22.83 3.35
CA ALA A 43 22.22 22.12 2.07
C ALA A 43 21.17 22.65 1.06
N ILE A 44 20.12 23.31 1.55
CA ILE A 44 19.14 24.00 0.69
C ILE A 44 19.76 25.27 0.07
N ALA A 45 19.16 25.73 -1.03
CA ALA A 45 19.62 26.86 -1.80
C ALA A 45 19.69 28.14 -0.95
N GLU A 46 20.66 29.02 -1.24
CA GLU A 46 20.90 30.26 -0.47
C GLU A 46 19.68 31.19 -0.42
N ASN A 47 18.74 31.04 -1.36
CA ASN A 47 17.49 31.78 -1.41
C ASN A 47 16.34 31.11 -0.64
N ALA A 48 16.61 30.12 0.22
CA ALA A 48 15.64 29.51 1.12
C ALA A 48 16.23 29.36 2.54
N GLU A 49 15.35 29.33 3.55
CA GLU A 49 15.76 29.08 4.93
C GLU A 49 14.65 28.38 5.72
N ILE A 50 15.05 27.55 6.67
CA ILE A 50 14.13 26.92 7.64
C ILE A 50 13.79 27.96 8.71
N VAL A 51 12.58 28.50 8.64
CA VAL A 51 12.09 29.55 9.53
C VAL A 51 11.51 29.01 10.84
N GLY A 52 11.12 27.73 10.85
CA GLY A 52 10.53 27.09 12.01
C GLY A 52 10.54 25.58 11.91
N THR A 53 10.54 24.95 13.08
CA THR A 53 10.45 23.51 13.24
C THR A 53 9.19 23.17 14.03
N VAL A 54 8.38 22.24 13.53
CA VAL A 54 7.22 21.67 14.23
C VAL A 54 7.58 20.25 14.69
N VAL A 55 7.30 19.95 15.95
CA VAL A 55 7.64 18.69 16.60
C VAL A 55 6.36 18.01 17.08
N CYS A 56 6.23 16.72 16.83
CA CYS A 56 5.17 15.91 17.45
C CYS A 56 5.73 14.52 17.81
N GLY A 57 5.28 13.98 18.94
CA GLY A 57 5.60 12.63 19.36
C GLY A 57 4.98 11.58 18.43
N ASP A 58 5.73 10.52 18.12
CA ASP A 58 5.30 9.46 17.22
C ASP A 58 4.01 8.76 17.67
N SER A 59 3.88 8.41 18.95
CA SER A 59 2.67 7.76 19.47
C SER A 59 1.52 8.75 19.53
N TYR A 60 1.75 9.97 20.01
CA TYR A 60 0.70 10.99 20.08
C TYR A 60 0.06 11.25 18.72
N PHE A 61 0.87 11.41 17.66
CA PHE A 61 0.34 11.67 16.32
C PHE A 61 -0.53 10.51 15.79
N ASN A 62 -0.11 9.27 16.04
CA ASN A 62 -0.80 8.09 15.51
C ASN A 62 -2.04 7.69 16.33
N GLU A 63 -2.10 8.08 17.61
CA GLU A 63 -3.20 7.75 18.52
C GLU A 63 -4.29 8.84 18.59
N ASN A 64 -3.99 10.07 18.16
CA ASN A 64 -4.89 11.23 18.27
C ASN A 64 -5.19 11.81 16.87
N PRO A 65 -6.38 11.55 16.28
CA PRO A 65 -6.74 12.03 14.94
C PRO A 65 -6.66 13.54 14.76
N GLU A 66 -6.86 14.32 15.82
CA GLU A 66 -6.79 15.78 15.83
C GLU A 66 -5.35 16.33 15.70
N ALA A 67 -4.33 15.51 15.96
CA ALA A 67 -2.94 15.95 15.95
C ALA A 67 -2.50 16.52 14.59
N ILE A 68 -3.06 16.01 13.49
CA ILE A 68 -2.77 16.53 12.14
C ILE A 68 -3.25 17.98 11.98
N ASP A 69 -4.40 18.33 12.53
CA ASP A 69 -4.95 19.69 12.41
C ASP A 69 -4.10 20.66 13.23
N GLU A 70 -3.72 20.27 14.45
CA GLU A 70 -2.81 21.05 15.30
C GLU A 70 -1.45 21.27 14.64
N VAL A 71 -0.84 20.22 14.09
CA VAL A 71 0.44 20.30 13.37
C VAL A 71 0.34 21.22 12.16
N ILE A 72 -0.74 21.11 11.37
CA ILE A 72 -0.93 21.94 10.17
C ILE A 72 -1.13 23.41 10.54
N GLU A 73 -1.88 23.73 11.60
CA GLU A 73 -2.01 25.12 12.08
C GLU A 73 -0.67 25.69 12.57
N MET A 74 0.15 24.87 13.26
CA MET A 74 1.51 25.28 13.63
C MET A 74 2.39 25.54 12.41
N ILE A 75 2.32 24.68 11.38
CA ILE A 75 3.03 24.86 10.11
C ILE A 75 2.58 26.17 9.43
N LYS A 76 1.26 26.39 9.28
CA LYS A 76 0.70 27.61 8.67
C LYS A 76 1.16 28.88 9.36
N SER A 77 1.31 28.86 10.68
CA SER A 77 1.70 30.03 11.46
C SER A 77 3.09 30.60 11.10
N PHE A 78 3.92 29.81 10.41
CA PHE A 78 5.21 30.23 9.88
C PHE A 78 5.14 30.75 8.44
N ASP A 79 3.97 30.83 7.81
CA ASP A 79 3.80 31.24 6.40
C ASP A 79 4.78 30.53 5.44
N PRO A 80 4.75 29.17 5.38
CA PRO A 80 5.69 28.41 4.58
C PRO A 80 5.34 28.43 3.08
N GLU A 81 6.37 28.40 2.25
CA GLU A 81 6.28 28.14 0.82
C GLU A 81 6.64 26.69 0.46
N LEU A 82 7.26 25.95 1.40
CA LEU A 82 7.63 24.55 1.27
C LEU A 82 7.73 23.91 2.65
N VAL A 83 7.38 22.64 2.76
CA VAL A 83 7.56 21.86 3.98
C VAL A 83 8.48 20.67 3.76
N ILE A 84 9.37 20.43 4.71
CA ILE A 84 10.13 19.18 4.80
C ILE A 84 9.59 18.40 5.99
N ALA A 85 9.25 17.13 5.85
CA ALA A 85 8.82 16.26 6.94
C ALA A 85 9.74 15.03 7.01
N GLY A 86 10.44 14.76 8.11
CA GLY A 86 11.47 13.70 8.14
C GLY A 86 12.91 14.22 8.06
N PRO A 87 13.91 13.43 7.65
CA PRO A 87 13.80 12.05 7.16
C PRO A 87 13.37 11.06 8.25
N ALA A 88 12.50 10.11 7.88
CA ALA A 88 11.99 9.07 8.77
C ALA A 88 12.74 7.73 8.64
N PHE A 89 13.53 7.51 7.58
CA PHE A 89 14.23 6.24 7.34
C PHE A 89 13.26 5.05 7.45
N ASN A 90 13.58 3.99 8.21
CA ASN A 90 12.67 2.86 8.47
C ASN A 90 11.87 2.98 9.79
N ALA A 91 11.74 4.18 10.36
CA ALA A 91 10.92 4.36 11.56
C ALA A 91 9.42 4.36 11.19
N GLY A 92 8.70 3.29 11.53
CA GLY A 92 7.31 3.07 11.11
C GLY A 92 6.34 4.18 11.52
N ARG A 93 6.11 4.39 12.82
CA ARG A 93 5.17 5.42 13.32
C ARG A 93 5.53 6.82 12.84
N TYR A 94 6.82 7.15 12.84
CA TYR A 94 7.30 8.46 12.37
C TYR A 94 7.13 8.64 10.86
N GLY A 95 7.36 7.58 10.06
CA GLY A 95 7.16 7.61 8.61
C GLY A 95 5.71 7.81 8.23
N VAL A 96 4.78 7.14 8.92
CA VAL A 96 3.34 7.38 8.77
C VAL A 96 2.98 8.83 9.09
N ALA A 97 3.50 9.37 10.20
CA ALA A 97 3.26 10.75 10.59
C ALA A 97 3.83 11.77 9.59
N ALA A 98 5.08 11.60 9.17
CA ALA A 98 5.74 12.47 8.20
C ALA A 98 5.04 12.44 6.83
N GLY A 99 4.60 11.26 6.38
CA GLY A 99 3.83 11.10 5.15
C GLY A 99 2.46 11.76 5.23
N ALA A 100 1.76 11.61 6.35
CA ALA A 100 0.46 12.26 6.60
C ALA A 100 0.58 13.78 6.61
N VAL A 101 1.56 14.33 7.33
CA VAL A 101 1.83 15.78 7.39
C VAL A 101 2.17 16.32 5.99
N ALA A 102 3.07 15.67 5.26
CA ALA A 102 3.46 16.12 3.92
C ALA A 102 2.28 16.08 2.93
N THR A 103 1.44 15.05 3.00
CA THR A 103 0.21 14.93 2.21
C THR A 103 -0.78 16.05 2.56
N ALA A 104 -1.06 16.25 3.85
CA ALA A 104 -1.98 17.28 4.31
C ALA A 104 -1.50 18.70 3.93
N VAL A 105 -0.19 18.95 3.95
CA VAL A 105 0.39 20.22 3.46
C VAL A 105 0.08 20.43 1.98
N MET A 106 0.34 19.43 1.13
CA MET A 106 0.12 19.57 -0.32
C MET A 106 -1.35 19.72 -0.67
N GLU A 107 -2.23 18.96 -0.02
CA GLU A 107 -3.67 18.96 -0.32
C GLU A 107 -4.40 20.16 0.28
N ARG A 108 -4.07 20.55 1.51
CA ARG A 108 -4.81 21.60 2.24
C ARG A 108 -4.20 22.99 2.08
N LEU A 109 -2.88 23.09 1.93
CA LEU A 109 -2.18 24.37 1.79
C LEU A 109 -1.78 24.68 0.35
N GLY A 110 -1.74 23.68 -0.53
CA GLY A 110 -1.36 23.87 -1.93
C GLY A 110 0.13 24.19 -2.13
N ILE A 111 0.99 23.91 -1.15
CA ILE A 111 2.44 24.13 -1.22
C ILE A 111 3.18 22.78 -1.29
N PRO A 112 4.36 22.72 -1.93
CA PRO A 112 5.12 21.47 -2.04
C PRO A 112 5.60 20.95 -0.69
N ALA A 113 5.61 19.62 -0.54
CA ALA A 113 6.17 18.94 0.62
C ALA A 113 7.11 17.79 0.22
N VAL A 114 8.24 17.69 0.92
CA VAL A 114 9.28 16.67 0.71
C VAL A 114 9.48 15.87 1.99
N THR A 115 9.64 14.57 1.87
CA THR A 115 10.00 13.66 2.98
C THR A 115 11.08 12.67 2.55
N GLY A 116 11.58 11.84 3.46
CA GLY A 116 12.63 10.86 3.19
C GLY A 116 12.38 9.56 3.94
N MET A 117 12.26 8.44 3.23
CA MET A 117 11.88 7.14 3.80
C MET A 117 12.62 5.97 3.13
N TYR A 118 12.86 4.92 3.92
CA TYR A 118 13.31 3.62 3.41
C TYR A 118 12.14 2.88 2.75
N GLU A 119 12.41 2.00 1.79
CA GLU A 119 11.38 1.39 0.94
C GLU A 119 10.37 0.55 1.73
N GLU A 120 10.80 -0.08 2.81
CA GLU A 120 9.94 -0.87 3.70
C GLU A 120 9.17 -0.02 4.74
N ASN A 121 9.38 1.30 4.75
CA ASN A 121 8.64 2.16 5.68
C ASN A 121 7.15 2.21 5.26
N PRO A 122 6.19 1.91 6.16
CA PRO A 122 4.77 1.91 5.82
C PRO A 122 4.27 3.25 5.26
N GLY A 123 4.90 4.37 5.63
CA GLY A 123 4.57 5.68 5.06
C GLY A 123 4.80 5.79 3.55
N VAL A 124 5.69 4.98 2.97
CA VAL A 124 5.93 4.96 1.51
C VAL A 124 4.68 4.47 0.79
N ASP A 125 4.19 3.27 1.13
CA ASP A 125 3.03 2.70 0.44
C ASP A 125 1.76 3.51 0.65
N MET A 126 1.59 4.08 1.85
CA MET A 126 0.42 4.88 2.19
C MET A 126 0.38 6.22 1.45
N TYR A 127 1.53 6.89 1.31
CA TYR A 127 1.55 8.31 0.92
C TYR A 127 2.34 8.61 -0.37
N ARG A 128 3.08 7.67 -0.97
CA ARG A 128 3.94 7.97 -2.15
C ARG A 128 3.23 8.66 -3.30
N LYS A 129 1.90 8.57 -3.42
CA LYS A 129 1.13 9.22 -4.48
C LYS A 129 1.10 10.75 -4.41
N VAL A 130 1.28 11.33 -3.22
CA VAL A 130 1.08 12.77 -2.97
C VAL A 130 2.39 13.51 -2.71
N PRO A 131 3.09 13.40 -1.56
CA PRO A 131 4.38 14.06 -1.35
C PRO A 131 5.54 13.52 -2.19
N TYR A 132 6.62 14.30 -2.27
CA TYR A 132 7.91 13.81 -2.79
C TYR A 132 8.62 13.01 -1.68
N ILE A 133 8.58 11.68 -1.77
CA ILE A 133 9.23 10.80 -0.80
C ILE A 133 10.60 10.37 -1.32
N VAL A 134 11.67 11.00 -0.83
CA VAL A 134 13.06 10.70 -1.21
C VAL A 134 13.49 9.34 -0.62
N GLN A 135 14.17 8.53 -1.42
CA GLN A 135 14.69 7.24 -1.00
C GLN A 135 15.85 7.46 -0.01
N THR A 136 15.76 6.84 1.16
CA THR A 136 16.80 6.88 2.19
C THR A 136 17.26 5.48 2.57
N GLY A 137 18.39 5.35 3.29
CA GLY A 137 18.75 4.08 3.91
C GLY A 137 17.80 3.68 5.05
N ASN A 138 18.02 2.50 5.63
CA ASN A 138 17.14 1.97 6.68
C ASN A 138 17.21 2.70 8.04
N SER A 139 18.25 3.51 8.29
CA SER A 139 18.46 4.15 9.60
C SER A 139 19.20 5.48 9.50
N ALA A 140 19.14 6.24 10.60
CA ALA A 140 19.81 7.53 10.79
C ALA A 140 21.33 7.49 10.57
N ALA A 141 21.96 6.30 10.62
CA ALA A 141 23.38 6.15 10.26
C ALA A 141 23.70 6.63 8.84
N THR A 142 22.70 6.64 7.95
CA THR A 142 22.83 7.11 6.56
C THR A 142 22.48 8.59 6.37
N MET A 143 22.28 9.36 7.45
CA MET A 143 21.83 10.75 7.41
C MET A 143 22.72 11.65 6.54
N ARG A 144 24.04 11.46 6.58
CA ARG A 144 24.99 12.21 5.74
C ARG A 144 24.73 12.08 4.24
N LYS A 145 24.08 10.98 3.79
CA LYS A 145 23.65 10.77 2.40
C LYS A 145 22.20 11.23 2.18
N ALA A 146 21.33 11.03 3.16
CA ALA A 146 19.91 11.38 3.04
C ALA A 146 19.66 12.89 2.95
N LEU A 147 20.34 13.71 3.77
CA LEU A 147 20.08 15.17 3.78
C LEU A 147 20.44 15.83 2.44
N PRO A 148 21.60 15.55 1.79
CA PRO A 148 21.88 16.07 0.46
C PRO A 148 20.88 15.61 -0.61
N ALA A 149 20.42 14.36 -0.57
CA ALA A 149 19.43 13.86 -1.52
C ALA A 149 18.08 14.59 -1.37
N MET A 150 17.61 14.77 -0.14
CA MET A 150 16.41 15.56 0.14
C MET A 150 16.57 17.03 -0.26
N ALA A 151 17.72 17.63 0.04
CA ALA A 151 18.02 19.01 -0.35
C ALA A 151 18.04 19.20 -1.87
N ASN A 152 18.52 18.22 -2.64
CA ASN A 152 18.49 18.28 -4.11
C ASN A 152 17.06 18.43 -4.65
N VAL A 153 16.13 17.60 -4.17
CA VAL A 153 14.71 17.69 -4.54
C VAL A 153 14.12 19.05 -4.13
N VAL A 154 14.36 19.48 -2.89
CA VAL A 154 13.91 20.80 -2.39
C VAL A 154 14.44 21.94 -3.27
N ASN A 155 15.71 21.89 -3.65
CA ASN A 155 16.35 22.92 -4.46
C ASN A 155 15.77 22.99 -5.88
N LYS A 156 15.49 21.84 -6.51
CA LYS A 156 14.80 21.80 -7.80
C LYS A 156 13.40 22.40 -7.72
N ILE A 157 12.63 22.06 -6.67
CA ILE A 157 11.30 22.65 -6.42
C ILE A 157 11.39 24.18 -6.30
N ILE A 158 12.35 24.67 -5.50
CA ILE A 158 12.56 26.11 -5.28
C ILE A 158 12.88 26.85 -6.59
N LYS A 159 13.65 26.22 -7.48
CA LYS A 159 14.03 26.78 -8.78
C LYS A 159 12.97 26.62 -9.87
N GLY A 160 11.95 25.79 -9.64
CA GLY A 160 10.95 25.44 -10.65
C GLY A 160 11.49 24.53 -11.75
N GLU A 161 12.51 23.72 -11.45
CA GLU A 161 13.06 22.72 -12.36
C GLU A 161 12.17 21.46 -12.40
N ASP A 162 12.14 20.77 -13.54
CA ASP A 162 11.45 19.48 -13.63
C ASP A 162 12.14 18.42 -12.76
N LEU A 163 11.32 17.61 -12.09
CA LEU A 163 11.75 16.50 -11.23
C LEU A 163 11.52 15.17 -11.92
N ASN A 164 12.49 14.27 -11.82
CA ASN A 164 12.43 12.92 -12.32
C ASN A 164 12.68 11.93 -11.15
N PRO A 165 11.75 11.00 -10.88
CA PRO A 165 11.89 10.05 -9.77
C PRO A 165 13.21 9.27 -9.76
N ALA A 166 13.64 8.78 -10.94
CA ALA A 166 14.83 7.95 -11.08
C ALA A 166 16.13 8.76 -10.94
N GLU A 167 16.18 9.98 -11.50
CA GLU A 167 17.37 10.83 -11.44
C GLU A 167 17.52 11.52 -10.09
N ASP A 168 16.40 11.95 -9.49
CA ASP A 168 16.38 12.71 -8.24
C ASP A 168 16.23 11.84 -6.98
N GLY A 169 16.00 10.54 -7.16
CA GLY A 169 16.02 9.55 -6.09
C GLY A 169 14.82 9.62 -5.15
N TYR A 170 13.60 9.76 -5.70
CA TYR A 170 12.36 9.73 -4.92
C TYR A 170 11.37 8.71 -5.50
N TYR A 171 10.47 8.16 -4.68
CA TYR A 171 9.50 7.18 -5.13
C TYR A 171 8.50 7.78 -6.12
N GLU A 172 8.13 7.01 -7.14
CA GLU A 172 7.16 7.44 -8.15
C GLU A 172 5.80 7.79 -7.51
N ARG A 173 5.28 8.98 -7.86
CA ARG A 173 4.05 9.53 -7.26
C ARG A 173 2.80 9.18 -8.07
N HIS A 174 2.75 9.66 -9.30
CA HIS A 174 1.60 9.46 -10.18
C HIS A 174 2.03 9.58 -11.63
N ARG A 175 1.16 9.11 -12.53
CA ARG A 175 1.36 9.25 -13.97
C ARG A 175 1.19 10.72 -14.35
N ARG A 176 2.21 11.28 -15.00
CA ARG A 176 2.16 12.61 -15.64
C ARG A 176 2.03 12.41 -17.14
N ASN A 177 1.06 13.07 -17.76
CA ASN A 177 1.00 13.14 -19.22
C ASN A 177 2.08 14.07 -19.73
N PHE A 178 2.80 13.65 -20.75
CA PHE A 178 3.82 14.46 -21.43
C PHE A 178 3.77 14.21 -22.94
N PHE A 179 4.32 15.14 -23.70
CA PHE A 179 4.53 14.96 -25.14
C PHE A 179 5.96 14.52 -25.37
N ALA A 180 6.13 13.30 -25.89
CA ALA A 180 7.43 12.82 -26.33
C ALA A 180 7.77 13.39 -27.71
N GLU A 181 9.06 13.56 -27.98
CA GLU A 181 9.58 13.99 -29.28
C GLU A 181 9.23 12.97 -30.38
N GLU A 182 9.38 11.68 -30.07
CA GLU A 182 9.12 10.57 -30.99
C GLU A 182 7.76 9.91 -30.71
N ARG A 183 7.13 9.36 -31.75
CA ARG A 183 5.85 8.63 -31.61
C ARG A 183 6.05 7.31 -30.87
N GLY A 184 5.06 6.90 -30.07
CA GLY A 184 5.12 5.67 -29.27
C GLY A 184 5.40 4.39 -30.09
N SER A 185 4.90 4.33 -31.34
CA SER A 185 5.19 3.19 -32.23
C SER A 185 6.67 3.05 -32.58
N LYS A 186 7.37 4.17 -32.81
CA LYS A 186 8.80 4.17 -33.10
C LYS A 186 9.59 3.73 -31.86
N ARG A 187 9.29 4.32 -30.71
CA ARG A 187 9.97 3.99 -29.45
C ARG A 187 9.80 2.52 -29.06
N ALA A 188 8.60 1.95 -29.26
CA ALA A 188 8.33 0.53 -29.02
C ALA A 188 9.13 -0.38 -29.97
N VAL A 189 9.23 -0.04 -31.26
CA VAL A 189 10.02 -0.80 -32.23
C VAL A 189 11.52 -0.69 -31.92
N ASP A 190 12.02 0.50 -31.58
CA ASP A 190 13.41 0.72 -31.22
C ASP A 190 13.79 -0.11 -29.97
N MET A 191 12.93 -0.13 -28.96
CA MET A 191 13.10 -0.98 -27.77
C MET A 191 13.10 -2.47 -28.13
N LEU A 192 12.19 -2.92 -29.02
CA LEU A 192 12.14 -4.31 -29.47
C LEU A 192 13.41 -4.71 -30.23
N ILE A 193 13.92 -3.84 -31.11
CA ILE A 193 15.16 -4.08 -31.85
C ILE A 193 16.33 -4.25 -30.87
N LYS A 194 16.47 -3.35 -29.89
CA LYS A 194 17.50 -3.46 -28.83
C LYS A 194 17.39 -4.77 -28.07
N LYS A 195 16.16 -5.15 -27.65
CA LYS A 195 15.90 -6.41 -26.95
C LYS A 195 16.31 -7.63 -27.78
N LEU A 196 15.99 -7.65 -29.07
CA LEU A 196 16.34 -8.74 -29.99
C LEU A 196 17.85 -8.80 -30.26
N ALA A 197 18.54 -7.66 -30.22
CA ALA A 197 19.98 -7.56 -30.37
C ALA A 197 20.76 -7.89 -29.07
N GLY A 198 20.07 -8.07 -27.93
CA GLY A 198 20.70 -8.26 -26.63
C GLY A 198 21.34 -7.00 -26.05
N GLU A 199 20.95 -5.82 -26.57
CA GLU A 199 21.41 -4.51 -26.07
C GLU A 199 20.62 -4.08 -24.83
N GLU A 200 21.17 -3.14 -24.05
CA GLU A 200 20.44 -2.53 -22.95
C GLU A 200 19.19 -1.78 -23.45
N TYR A 201 18.06 -2.07 -22.83
CA TYR A 201 16.79 -1.40 -23.11
C TYR A 201 16.07 -1.12 -21.78
N ALA A 202 15.33 -0.01 -21.75
CA ALA A 202 14.46 0.35 -20.63
C ALA A 202 13.01 0.33 -21.11
N THR A 203 12.12 -0.27 -20.33
CA THR A 203 10.68 -0.21 -20.60
C THR A 203 10.11 1.12 -20.13
N GLU A 204 9.34 1.79 -20.98
CA GLU A 204 8.54 2.98 -20.58
C GLU A 204 7.34 2.59 -19.72
N TYR A 205 6.99 1.30 -19.70
CA TYR A 205 5.86 0.76 -18.97
C TYR A 205 6.32 -0.50 -18.22
N PRO A 206 6.90 -0.36 -17.01
CA PRO A 206 7.25 -1.51 -16.20
C PRO A 206 5.98 -2.33 -15.92
N MET A 207 6.09 -3.65 -16.08
CA MET A 207 5.04 -4.55 -15.58
C MET A 207 4.99 -4.42 -14.05
N PRO A 208 3.79 -4.48 -13.44
CA PRO A 208 3.69 -4.57 -11.99
C PRO A 208 4.55 -5.71 -11.47
N ASP A 209 5.23 -5.50 -10.35
CA ASP A 209 5.89 -6.60 -9.64
C ASP A 209 4.80 -7.46 -9.00
N PHE A 210 4.78 -8.74 -9.34
CA PHE A 210 3.85 -9.70 -8.77
C PHE A 210 4.61 -10.49 -7.70
N ASP A 211 4.09 -10.49 -6.47
CA ASP A 211 4.60 -11.36 -5.40
C ASP A 211 4.62 -12.81 -5.93
N ASN A 212 5.81 -13.37 -6.10
CA ASN A 212 5.97 -14.77 -6.48
C ASN A 212 6.05 -15.60 -5.20
N VAL A 213 5.16 -16.58 -5.09
CA VAL A 213 5.21 -17.59 -4.01
C VAL A 213 5.73 -18.90 -4.57
N GLU A 214 6.63 -19.55 -3.84
CA GLU A 214 7.05 -20.91 -4.15
C GLU A 214 5.83 -21.83 -4.20
N PRO A 215 5.59 -22.57 -5.30
CA PRO A 215 4.48 -23.50 -5.39
C PRO A 215 4.53 -24.54 -4.26
N GLY A 216 3.34 -24.89 -3.73
CA GLY A 216 3.21 -25.97 -2.76
C GLY A 216 3.71 -27.32 -3.31
N LYS A 217 4.03 -28.25 -2.41
CA LYS A 217 4.41 -29.62 -2.82
C LYS A 217 3.24 -30.27 -3.57
N PRO A 218 3.51 -31.03 -4.66
CA PRO A 218 2.45 -31.71 -5.38
C PRO A 218 1.79 -32.78 -4.52
N ILE A 219 0.46 -32.92 -4.63
CA ILE A 219 -0.29 -34.01 -4.01
C ILE A 219 -0.10 -35.25 -4.87
N ALA A 220 0.53 -36.28 -4.30
CA ALA A 220 0.87 -37.50 -5.04
C ALA A 220 -0.34 -38.43 -5.29
N ASP A 221 -1.33 -38.42 -4.39
CA ASP A 221 -2.49 -39.31 -4.44
C ASP A 221 -3.75 -38.54 -4.05
N LEU A 222 -4.51 -38.08 -5.06
CA LEU A 222 -5.73 -37.29 -4.85
C LEU A 222 -6.80 -38.09 -4.11
N SER A 223 -6.86 -39.42 -4.29
CA SER A 223 -7.87 -40.30 -3.69
C SER A 223 -7.82 -40.34 -2.16
N LYS A 224 -6.78 -39.76 -1.55
CA LYS A 224 -6.62 -39.60 -0.10
C LYS A 224 -6.70 -38.14 0.35
N ALA A 225 -6.68 -37.20 -0.59
CA ALA A 225 -6.60 -35.78 -0.29
C ALA A 225 -7.96 -35.23 0.16
N LYS A 226 -7.91 -34.39 1.19
CA LYS A 226 -9.02 -33.53 1.60
C LYS A 226 -8.91 -32.19 0.89
N ILE A 227 -9.91 -31.87 0.08
CA ILE A 227 -9.95 -30.66 -0.74
C ILE A 227 -10.90 -29.64 -0.10
N ALA A 228 -10.52 -28.37 -0.02
CA ALA A 228 -11.41 -27.28 0.40
C ALA A 228 -11.64 -26.28 -0.72
N ILE A 229 -12.68 -25.47 -0.59
CA ILE A 229 -13.01 -24.41 -1.53
C ILE A 229 -12.92 -23.06 -0.82
N VAL A 230 -12.21 -22.14 -1.46
CA VAL A 230 -12.20 -20.72 -1.10
C VAL A 230 -12.61 -19.97 -2.36
N THR A 231 -13.48 -18.97 -2.26
CA THR A 231 -13.89 -18.17 -3.40
C THR A 231 -13.68 -16.68 -3.16
N SER A 232 -13.29 -15.99 -4.22
CA SER A 232 -13.35 -14.53 -4.34
C SER A 232 -14.56 -14.05 -5.15
N GLY A 233 -15.35 -14.98 -5.70
CA GLY A 233 -16.57 -14.69 -6.45
C GLY A 233 -17.77 -14.30 -5.58
N GLY A 234 -17.64 -14.34 -4.26
CA GLY A 234 -18.65 -13.82 -3.33
C GLY A 234 -19.99 -14.54 -3.36
N ILE A 235 -20.02 -15.85 -3.61
CA ILE A 235 -21.22 -16.67 -3.43
C ILE A 235 -21.48 -16.85 -1.93
N VAL A 236 -22.70 -16.62 -1.50
CA VAL A 236 -23.16 -16.74 -0.11
C VAL A 236 -24.49 -17.49 -0.09
N PRO A 237 -24.91 -18.09 1.03
CA PRO A 237 -26.28 -18.57 1.19
C PRO A 237 -27.28 -17.44 0.96
N HIS A 238 -28.46 -17.81 0.46
CA HIS A 238 -29.52 -16.86 0.14
C HIS A 238 -29.83 -15.92 1.31
N GLY A 239 -30.00 -14.64 1.00
CA GLY A 239 -30.19 -13.58 1.98
C GLY A 239 -28.91 -13.04 2.63
N ASN A 240 -27.73 -13.53 2.23
CA ASN A 240 -26.42 -13.06 2.69
C ASN A 240 -26.36 -12.95 4.24
N PRO A 241 -26.35 -14.08 4.97
CA PRO A 241 -26.57 -14.10 6.42
C PRO A 241 -25.50 -13.33 7.22
N ASP A 242 -24.26 -13.25 6.72
CA ASP A 242 -23.18 -12.49 7.36
C ASP A 242 -23.15 -11.01 6.95
N HIS A 243 -24.06 -10.61 6.04
CA HIS A 243 -24.10 -9.29 5.44
C HIS A 243 -22.74 -8.86 4.90
N ILE A 244 -22.10 -9.74 4.12
CA ILE A 244 -20.84 -9.43 3.42
C ILE A 244 -21.13 -8.28 2.46
N GLU A 245 -20.33 -7.22 2.52
CA GLU A 245 -20.48 -6.05 1.67
C GLU A 245 -20.15 -6.40 0.21
N SER A 246 -20.77 -5.74 -0.77
CA SER A 246 -20.57 -6.06 -2.18
C SER A 246 -19.27 -5.53 -2.79
N SER A 247 -18.57 -4.65 -2.06
CA SER A 247 -17.27 -4.10 -2.40
C SER A 247 -16.50 -3.80 -1.11
N SER A 248 -15.19 -3.99 -1.14
CA SER A 248 -14.28 -3.67 -0.04
C SER A 248 -14.75 -4.29 1.28
N ALA A 249 -15.20 -5.55 1.23
CA ALA A 249 -15.77 -6.19 2.40
C ALA A 249 -14.80 -6.19 3.56
N SER A 250 -15.38 -5.98 4.74
CA SER A 250 -14.66 -5.97 6.01
C SER A 250 -14.50 -7.36 6.60
N LYS A 251 -15.13 -8.37 5.99
CA LYS A 251 -15.30 -9.73 6.49
C LYS A 251 -15.45 -10.74 5.35
N TYR A 252 -15.33 -12.02 5.70
CA TYR A 252 -15.58 -13.16 4.83
C TYR A 252 -16.59 -14.11 5.48
N GLY A 253 -17.22 -14.94 4.67
CA GLY A 253 -18.19 -15.95 5.10
C GLY A 253 -17.56 -17.34 5.17
N ARG A 254 -18.09 -18.19 6.04
CA ARG A 254 -17.73 -19.60 6.18
C ARG A 254 -19.01 -20.42 6.27
N TYR A 255 -19.29 -21.22 5.26
CA TYR A 255 -20.60 -21.83 5.07
C TYR A 255 -20.51 -23.36 5.01
N ASP A 256 -21.35 -24.03 5.80
CA ASP A 256 -21.46 -25.48 5.85
C ASP A 256 -22.17 -26.01 4.59
N ILE A 257 -21.57 -27.01 3.96
CA ILE A 257 -22.07 -27.74 2.79
C ILE A 257 -22.17 -29.25 3.05
N THR A 258 -22.31 -29.65 4.31
CA THR A 258 -22.58 -31.03 4.71
C THR A 258 -23.90 -31.49 4.10
N GLY A 259 -23.85 -32.55 3.27
CA GLY A 259 -25.02 -33.08 2.58
C GLY A 259 -25.52 -32.22 1.42
N VAL A 260 -24.75 -31.21 1.01
CA VAL A 260 -25.01 -30.42 -0.21
C VAL A 260 -24.26 -31.07 -1.36
N ASP A 261 -25.03 -31.48 -2.38
CA ASP A 261 -24.55 -32.10 -3.61
C ASP A 261 -24.59 -31.16 -4.83
N ASP A 262 -25.26 -30.01 -4.72
CA ASP A 262 -25.60 -29.09 -5.81
C ASP A 262 -26.00 -27.72 -5.23
N LEU A 263 -25.46 -26.63 -5.75
CA LEU A 263 -25.73 -25.25 -5.31
C LEU A 263 -26.87 -24.62 -6.12
N LYS A 264 -28.09 -24.96 -5.72
CA LYS A 264 -29.31 -24.67 -6.46
C LYS A 264 -29.69 -23.19 -6.48
N GLU A 265 -30.38 -22.81 -7.56
CA GLU A 265 -31.05 -21.53 -7.70
C GLU A 265 -31.91 -21.22 -6.45
N GLY A 266 -31.71 -20.03 -5.88
CA GLY A 266 -32.49 -19.55 -4.75
C GLY A 266 -32.04 -20.05 -3.37
N GLU A 267 -31.09 -20.98 -3.29
CA GLU A 267 -30.45 -21.39 -2.02
C GLU A 267 -29.14 -20.62 -1.77
N TYR A 268 -28.51 -20.15 -2.84
CA TYR A 268 -27.28 -19.36 -2.84
C TYR A 268 -27.45 -18.12 -3.73
N GLU A 269 -26.66 -17.08 -3.46
CA GLU A 269 -26.66 -15.84 -4.22
C GLU A 269 -25.30 -15.16 -4.24
N THR A 270 -25.12 -14.25 -5.18
CA THR A 270 -23.90 -13.44 -5.34
C THR A 270 -23.97 -12.18 -4.48
N ALA A 271 -23.09 -12.06 -3.49
CA ALA A 271 -22.84 -10.82 -2.76
C ALA A 271 -21.88 -9.88 -3.52
N HIS A 272 -21.07 -10.43 -4.45
CA HIS A 272 -20.04 -9.69 -5.18
C HIS A 272 -20.62 -8.63 -6.15
N GLY A 273 -20.21 -7.37 -6.00
CA GLY A 273 -20.72 -6.24 -6.80
C GLY A 273 -20.01 -5.99 -8.14
N GLY A 274 -19.04 -6.82 -8.52
CA GLY A 274 -18.16 -6.60 -9.69
C GLY A 274 -18.40 -7.47 -10.92
N HIS A 275 -19.35 -8.42 -10.90
CA HIS A 275 -19.74 -9.21 -12.08
C HIS A 275 -21.26 -9.33 -12.19
N ASP A 276 -21.76 -9.76 -13.35
CA ASP A 276 -23.19 -10.05 -13.55
C ASP A 276 -23.60 -11.25 -12.70
N PRO A 277 -24.55 -11.09 -11.75
CA PRO A 277 -24.94 -12.16 -10.84
C PRO A 277 -25.95 -13.13 -11.45
N ILE A 278 -26.58 -12.83 -12.60
CA ILE A 278 -27.68 -13.64 -13.14
C ILE A 278 -27.26 -15.10 -13.28
N TYR A 279 -26.15 -15.35 -13.98
CA TYR A 279 -25.72 -16.70 -14.25
C TYR A 279 -25.26 -17.44 -12.98
N ALA A 280 -24.57 -16.75 -12.08
CA ALA A 280 -24.11 -17.35 -10.83
C ALA A 280 -25.25 -17.60 -9.83
N ASN A 281 -26.35 -16.85 -9.92
CA ASN A 281 -27.53 -17.04 -9.08
C ASN A 281 -28.48 -18.12 -9.63
N GLU A 282 -28.53 -18.30 -10.96
CA GLU A 282 -29.21 -19.45 -11.58
C GLU A 282 -28.53 -20.77 -11.20
N ASP A 283 -27.20 -20.76 -11.09
CA ASP A 283 -26.37 -21.93 -10.81
C ASP A 283 -25.04 -21.48 -10.22
N ALA A 284 -24.90 -21.63 -8.90
CA ALA A 284 -23.72 -21.19 -8.17
C ALA A 284 -22.52 -22.14 -8.35
N ASP A 285 -22.73 -23.35 -8.90
CA ASP A 285 -21.63 -24.27 -9.23
C ASP A 285 -20.74 -23.73 -10.37
N ARG A 286 -21.24 -22.74 -11.13
CA ARG A 286 -20.44 -21.95 -12.08
C ARG A 286 -19.26 -21.22 -11.43
N VAL A 287 -19.35 -20.94 -10.13
CA VAL A 287 -18.33 -20.22 -9.35
C VAL A 287 -17.68 -21.11 -8.30
N ILE A 288 -18.45 -22.01 -7.66
CA ILE A 288 -17.96 -22.92 -6.62
C ILE A 288 -18.30 -24.37 -7.03
N PRO A 289 -17.35 -25.20 -7.47
CA PRO A 289 -17.64 -26.49 -8.10
C PRO A 289 -17.99 -27.60 -7.07
N VAL A 290 -19.05 -27.43 -6.28
CA VAL A 290 -19.46 -28.41 -5.25
C VAL A 290 -19.96 -29.67 -5.94
N ASP A 291 -20.79 -29.53 -6.96
CA ASP A 291 -21.36 -30.63 -7.74
C ASP A 291 -20.31 -31.65 -8.24
N VAL A 292 -19.28 -31.15 -8.93
CA VAL A 292 -18.20 -31.95 -9.51
C VAL A 292 -17.30 -32.51 -8.42
N LEU A 293 -17.03 -31.75 -7.35
CA LEU A 293 -16.18 -32.25 -6.26
C LEU A 293 -16.89 -33.35 -5.46
N ARG A 294 -18.21 -33.25 -5.25
CA ARG A 294 -19.02 -34.32 -4.65
C ARG A 294 -19.10 -35.54 -5.55
N GLU A 295 -19.20 -35.36 -6.87
CA GLU A 295 -19.10 -36.47 -7.82
C GLU A 295 -17.74 -37.18 -7.72
N LYS A 296 -16.64 -36.42 -7.70
CA LYS A 296 -15.29 -36.95 -7.57
C LYS A 296 -15.05 -37.68 -6.26
N GLU A 297 -15.61 -37.18 -5.16
CA GLU A 297 -15.58 -37.83 -3.85
C GLU A 297 -16.30 -39.19 -3.91
N ARG A 298 -17.52 -39.24 -4.49
CA ARG A 298 -18.26 -40.50 -4.67
C ARG A 298 -17.54 -41.50 -5.56
N ASN A 299 -16.85 -41.02 -6.60
CA ASN A 299 -16.08 -41.86 -7.52
C ASN A 299 -14.74 -42.32 -6.91
N GLY A 300 -14.35 -41.83 -5.73
CA GLY A 300 -13.06 -42.12 -5.10
C GLY A 300 -11.87 -41.47 -5.80
N GLU A 301 -12.11 -40.45 -6.64
CA GLU A 301 -11.06 -39.67 -7.29
C GLU A 301 -10.38 -38.70 -6.32
N ILE A 302 -11.13 -38.22 -5.32
CA ILE A 302 -10.62 -37.47 -4.17
C ILE A 302 -10.95 -38.19 -2.86
N GLY A 303 -10.19 -37.92 -1.81
CA GLY A 303 -10.43 -38.53 -0.49
C GLY A 303 -11.67 -37.97 0.18
N SER A 304 -11.76 -36.63 0.28
CA SER A 304 -13.00 -35.97 0.71
C SER A 304 -13.05 -34.50 0.30
N LEU A 305 -14.26 -33.95 0.21
CA LEU A 305 -14.48 -32.51 0.15
C LEU A 305 -14.76 -31.97 1.56
N HIS A 306 -13.98 -30.97 1.98
CA HIS A 306 -14.15 -30.27 3.24
C HIS A 306 -15.57 -29.65 3.32
N ASN A 307 -16.23 -29.85 4.45
CA ASN A 307 -17.64 -29.47 4.62
C ASN A 307 -17.88 -27.97 4.74
N PHE A 308 -16.84 -27.13 4.68
CA PHE A 308 -17.01 -25.68 4.64
C PHE A 308 -16.39 -25.11 3.38
N PHE A 309 -17.05 -24.11 2.79
CA PHE A 309 -16.40 -23.20 1.86
C PHE A 309 -16.28 -21.81 2.47
N TYR A 310 -15.27 -21.08 2.01
CA TYR A 310 -14.97 -19.73 2.45
C TYR A 310 -15.27 -18.75 1.34
N SER A 311 -16.03 -17.70 1.63
CA SER A 311 -16.44 -16.71 0.63
C SER A 311 -15.93 -15.33 0.98
N THR A 312 -15.15 -14.77 0.07
CA THR A 312 -14.75 -13.36 0.07
C THR A 312 -15.38 -12.68 -1.13
N VAL A 313 -15.55 -11.36 -1.07
CA VAL A 313 -15.79 -10.56 -2.27
C VAL A 313 -14.47 -9.97 -2.75
N GLY A 314 -13.98 -10.40 -3.91
CA GLY A 314 -12.74 -9.87 -4.50
C GLY A 314 -12.83 -8.38 -4.90
N ASN A 315 -14.05 -7.87 -5.07
CA ASN A 315 -14.33 -6.50 -5.51
C ASN A 315 -13.81 -5.45 -4.53
N GLY A 316 -12.85 -4.64 -4.95
CA GLY A 316 -12.35 -3.50 -4.16
C GLY A 316 -11.67 -3.88 -2.84
N THR A 317 -11.31 -5.15 -2.64
CA THR A 317 -10.68 -5.62 -1.41
C THR A 317 -9.21 -5.20 -1.35
N ALA A 318 -8.83 -4.52 -0.26
CA ALA A 318 -7.46 -4.09 -0.06
C ALA A 318 -6.53 -5.30 0.13
N VAL A 319 -5.30 -5.22 -0.36
CA VAL A 319 -4.29 -6.30 -0.25
C VAL A 319 -4.04 -6.69 1.21
N ALA A 320 -4.01 -5.72 2.13
CA ALA A 320 -3.86 -5.98 3.55
C ALA A 320 -5.02 -6.81 4.13
N SER A 321 -6.26 -6.48 3.77
CA SER A 321 -7.46 -7.25 4.18
C SER A 321 -7.44 -8.65 3.60
N ALA A 322 -7.11 -8.79 2.31
CA ALA A 322 -6.99 -10.10 1.66
C ALA A 322 -5.93 -10.97 2.34
N LYS A 323 -4.77 -10.39 2.70
CA LYS A 323 -3.72 -11.09 3.46
C LYS A 323 -4.21 -11.54 4.85
N ALA A 324 -4.99 -10.71 5.54
CA ALA A 324 -5.57 -11.06 6.84
C ALA A 324 -6.58 -12.22 6.73
N TYR A 325 -7.53 -12.15 5.79
CA TYR A 325 -8.50 -13.23 5.55
C TYR A 325 -7.79 -14.53 5.16
N ALA A 326 -6.82 -14.46 4.24
CA ALA A 326 -6.06 -15.63 3.84
C ALA A 326 -5.31 -16.29 5.01
N ALA A 327 -4.76 -15.50 5.94
CA ALA A 327 -4.07 -16.04 7.12
C ALA A 327 -5.04 -16.77 8.07
N GLU A 328 -6.22 -16.21 8.31
CA GLU A 328 -7.25 -16.84 9.15
C GLU A 328 -7.82 -18.11 8.51
N ILE A 329 -8.19 -18.04 7.23
CA ILE A 329 -8.71 -19.17 6.46
C ILE A 329 -7.66 -20.28 6.40
N ALA A 330 -6.41 -19.96 6.08
CA ALA A 330 -5.33 -20.96 6.03
C ALA A 330 -5.11 -21.65 7.37
N LYS A 331 -5.22 -20.91 8.48
CA LYS A 331 -5.14 -21.47 9.82
C LYS A 331 -6.26 -22.48 10.09
N ASP A 332 -7.52 -22.11 9.81
CA ASP A 332 -8.64 -23.04 9.98
C ASP A 332 -8.48 -24.30 9.11
N LEU A 333 -8.09 -24.13 7.84
CA LEU A 333 -7.89 -25.25 6.92
C LEU A 333 -6.78 -26.21 7.39
N GLN A 334 -5.70 -25.67 7.98
CA GLN A 334 -4.65 -26.49 8.60
C GLN A 334 -5.17 -27.24 9.84
N GLU A 335 -5.97 -26.60 10.68
CA GLU A 335 -6.59 -27.22 11.86
C GLU A 335 -7.57 -28.35 11.49
N HIS A 336 -8.09 -28.34 10.25
CA HIS A 336 -8.97 -29.37 9.71
C HIS A 336 -8.27 -30.36 8.76
N ASP A 337 -6.94 -30.43 8.76
CA ASP A 337 -6.13 -31.34 7.95
C ASP A 337 -6.49 -31.30 6.45
N VAL A 338 -6.68 -30.10 5.91
CA VAL A 338 -6.93 -29.90 4.47
C VAL A 338 -5.61 -29.96 3.69
N ASP A 339 -5.58 -30.80 2.66
CA ASP A 339 -4.38 -31.03 1.83
C ASP A 339 -4.28 -30.03 0.66
N ALA A 340 -5.41 -29.61 0.10
CA ALA A 340 -5.47 -28.70 -1.04
C ALA A 340 -6.66 -27.76 -0.98
N VAL A 341 -6.48 -26.59 -1.61
CA VAL A 341 -7.52 -25.57 -1.75
C VAL A 341 -7.72 -25.28 -3.22
N ILE A 342 -8.98 -25.30 -3.65
CA ILE A 342 -9.40 -24.70 -4.92
C ILE A 342 -9.82 -23.28 -4.61
N LEU A 343 -9.03 -22.30 -5.08
CA LEU A 343 -9.36 -20.89 -5.00
C LEU A 343 -10.05 -20.46 -6.30
N THR A 344 -11.36 -20.19 -6.23
CA THR A 344 -12.12 -19.73 -7.40
C THR A 344 -12.26 -18.20 -7.44
N SER A 345 -12.45 -17.68 -8.65
CA SER A 345 -12.73 -16.27 -8.93
C SER A 345 -13.89 -16.15 -9.90
N THR A 346 -14.30 -14.91 -10.17
CA THR A 346 -15.39 -14.50 -11.08
C THR A 346 -15.09 -14.77 -12.54
#